data_AF-A0A9W9WQP2-F1
#
_entry.id   AF-A0A9W9WQP2-F1
#
_cell.length_a   1.000
_cell.length_b   1.000
_cell.length_c   1.000
_cell.angle_alpha   90.00
_cell.angle_beta   90.00
_cell.angle_gamma   90.00
#
_symmetry.space_group_name_H-M   'P 1'
#
loop_
_entity.id
_entity.type
_entity.pdbx_description
1 polymer ?
#
loop_
_entity_poly.entity_id
_entity_poly.type
_entity_poly.pdbx_seq_one_letter_code
_entity_poly.pdbx_strand_id
1 'polypeptide(L)'
;MSTASAPGTASRTVSARERALAVKKEQEDALARLHLNVLYIVLYIRTDPPRSDDFHWGYYFHTTPQGGLKYHMRNLGAGWIPDHGSTGGVFKSNFLCVLIEIGRVPPEKHSQLDQVMKSRDRDVNSIPGVTCRVW
;
A
#
# COMPACT_ATOMS: atom_id res chain seq x y z
N MET A 1 -14.49 -60.75 -11.02
CA MET A 1 -15.03 -59.41 -10.66
C MET A 1 -13.85 -58.45 -10.67
N SER A 2 -13.75 -57.60 -11.70
CA SER A 2 -12.69 -56.59 -11.83
C SER A 2 -13.11 -55.33 -11.10
N THR A 3 -12.32 -54.87 -10.14
CA THR A 3 -12.41 -53.51 -9.59
C THR A 3 -11.31 -52.67 -10.22
N ALA A 4 -11.71 -51.77 -11.11
CA ALA A 4 -10.84 -50.74 -11.66
C ALA A 4 -10.66 -49.63 -10.61
N SER A 5 -9.41 -49.36 -10.22
CA SER A 5 -9.05 -48.18 -9.43
C SER A 5 -9.20 -46.91 -10.26
N ALA A 6 -9.97 -45.95 -9.75
CA ALA A 6 -10.04 -44.61 -10.32
C ALA A 6 -8.71 -43.85 -10.10
N PRO A 7 -8.21 -43.09 -11.09
CA PRO A 7 -7.02 -42.28 -10.91
C PRO A 7 -7.37 -41.07 -10.03
N GLY A 8 -6.78 -41.02 -8.83
CA GLY A 8 -6.86 -39.87 -7.96
C GLY A 8 -6.32 -38.62 -8.66
N THR A 9 -7.12 -37.56 -8.68
CA THR A 9 -6.73 -36.25 -9.20
C THR A 9 -5.61 -35.70 -8.31
N ALA A 10 -4.37 -35.88 -8.72
CA ALA A 10 -3.22 -35.32 -8.03
C ALA A 10 -3.30 -33.79 -8.13
N SER A 11 -3.67 -33.13 -7.03
CA SER A 11 -3.58 -31.68 -6.90
C SER A 11 -2.12 -31.27 -7.10
N ARG A 12 -1.84 -30.58 -8.20
CA ARG A 12 -0.49 -30.14 -8.56
C ARG A 12 -0.06 -29.06 -7.56
N THR A 13 0.69 -29.44 -6.53
CA THR A 13 1.28 -28.50 -5.57
C THR A 13 2.22 -27.55 -6.30
N VAL A 14 1.75 -26.32 -6.54
CA VAL A 14 2.54 -25.23 -7.11
C VAL A 14 3.69 -24.92 -6.16
N SER A 15 4.92 -24.84 -6.67
CA SER A 15 6.10 -24.53 -5.86
C SER A 15 6.04 -23.12 -5.26
N ALA A 16 6.77 -22.89 -4.16
CA ALA A 16 6.87 -21.56 -3.56
C ALA A 16 7.40 -20.49 -4.54
N ARG A 17 8.31 -20.90 -5.43
CA ARG A 17 8.86 -20.03 -6.47
C ARG A 17 7.82 -19.62 -7.50
N GLU A 18 7.01 -20.57 -7.99
CA GLU A 18 5.93 -20.27 -8.93
C GLU A 18 4.89 -19.35 -8.32
N ARG A 19 4.53 -19.56 -7.03
CA ARG A 19 3.63 -18.65 -6.31
C ARG A 19 4.21 -17.24 -6.20
N ALA A 20 5.49 -17.11 -5.85
CA ALA A 20 6.14 -15.80 -5.74
C ALA A 20 6.19 -15.06 -7.10
N LEU A 21 6.42 -15.78 -8.20
CA LEU A 21 6.39 -15.20 -9.54
C LEU A 21 4.98 -14.76 -9.94
N ALA A 22 3.96 -15.55 -9.62
CA ALA A 22 2.56 -15.18 -9.88
C ALA A 22 2.17 -13.90 -9.11
N VAL A 23 2.48 -13.84 -7.81
CA VAL A 23 2.22 -12.66 -6.98
C VAL A 23 2.95 -11.43 -7.53
N LYS A 24 4.23 -11.57 -7.89
CA LYS A 24 5.00 -10.46 -8.48
C LYS A 24 4.34 -9.94 -9.75
N LYS A 25 3.91 -10.84 -10.64
CA LYS A 25 3.23 -10.46 -11.88
C LYS A 25 1.91 -9.72 -11.59
N GLU A 26 1.10 -10.23 -10.67
CA GLU A 26 -0.15 -9.57 -10.28
C GLU A 26 0.09 -8.17 -9.70
N GLN A 27 1.14 -8.00 -8.89
CA GLN A 27 1.54 -6.68 -8.36
C GLN A 27 1.97 -5.71 -9.47
N GLU A 28 2.74 -6.19 -10.46
CA GLU A 28 3.20 -5.39 -11.59
C GLU A 28 2.03 -5.00 -12.52
N ASP A 29 1.16 -5.96 -12.84
CA ASP A 29 -0.04 -5.74 -13.64
C ASP A 29 -1.01 -4.77 -12.93
N ALA A 30 -1.14 -4.86 -11.60
CA ALA A 30 -1.94 -3.92 -10.83
C ALA A 30 -1.35 -2.51 -10.80
N LEU A 31 -0.03 -2.39 -10.67
CA LEU A 31 0.66 -1.10 -10.69
C LEU A 31 0.52 -0.41 -12.04
N ALA A 32 0.64 -1.16 -13.15
CA ALA A 32 0.52 -0.63 -14.51
C ALA A 32 -0.87 -0.05 -14.83
N ARG A 33 -1.90 -0.40 -14.05
CA ARG A 33 -3.26 0.16 -14.19
C ARG A 33 -3.46 1.48 -13.46
N LEU A 34 -2.52 1.91 -12.61
CA LEU A 34 -2.64 3.18 -11.92
C LEU A 34 -2.38 4.34 -12.88
N HIS A 35 -3.21 5.38 -12.78
CA HIS A 35 -2.99 6.61 -13.52
C HIS A 35 -1.80 7.38 -12.93
N LEU A 36 -0.92 7.88 -13.79
CA LEU A 36 0.15 8.79 -13.39
C LEU A 36 -0.41 10.12 -12.89
N ASN A 37 0.36 10.74 -11.99
CA ASN A 37 0.04 12.01 -11.36
C ASN A 37 -1.26 11.96 -10.57
N VAL A 38 -1.55 10.81 -9.95
CA VAL A 38 -2.75 10.61 -9.14
C VAL A 38 -2.37 10.35 -7.70
N LEU A 39 -3.08 11.05 -6.82
CA LEU A 39 -3.01 10.89 -5.39
C LEU A 39 -4.06 9.87 -4.94
N TYR A 40 -3.62 8.91 -4.14
CA TYR A 40 -4.44 7.86 -3.57
C TYR A 40 -4.34 7.90 -2.04
N ILE A 41 -5.42 7.52 -1.36
CA ILE A 41 -5.37 7.04 0.02
C ILE A 41 -5.04 5.56 -0.03
N VAL A 42 -4.07 5.12 0.77
CA VAL A 42 -3.72 3.71 0.96
C VAL A 42 -4.17 3.25 2.34
N LEU A 43 -4.86 2.11 2.43
CA LEU A 43 -5.19 1.48 3.70
C LEU A 43 -4.48 0.14 3.85
N TYR A 44 -4.00 -0.12 5.05
CA TYR A 44 -3.34 -1.35 5.45
C TYR A 44 -4.07 -1.95 6.65
N ILE A 45 -4.34 -3.26 6.60
CA ILE A 45 -4.77 -3.99 7.79
C ILE A 45 -3.61 -4.08 8.79
N ARG A 46 -3.91 -4.13 10.09
CA ARG A 46 -2.89 -4.22 11.14
C ARG A 46 -2.67 -5.64 11.67
N THR A 47 -3.63 -6.51 11.45
CA THR A 47 -3.63 -7.90 11.92
C THR A 47 -4.27 -8.81 10.89
N ASP A 48 -3.89 -10.09 10.94
CA ASP A 48 -4.56 -11.18 10.23
C ASP A 48 -4.97 -12.23 11.28
N PRO A 49 -6.27 -12.40 11.58
CA PRO A 49 -7.43 -11.80 10.91
C PRO A 49 -7.59 -10.29 11.16
N PRO A 50 -8.24 -9.54 10.24
CA PRO A 50 -8.44 -8.11 10.39
C PRO A 50 -9.47 -7.78 11.48
N ARG A 51 -9.22 -6.70 12.22
CA ARG A 51 -10.15 -6.13 13.20
C ARG A 51 -10.95 -5.00 12.56
N SER A 52 -12.20 -4.80 13.00
CA SER A 52 -13.04 -3.68 12.54
C SER A 52 -12.36 -2.34 12.85
N ASP A 53 -12.37 -1.43 11.88
CA ASP A 53 -11.94 -0.03 12.01
C ASP A 53 -10.50 0.16 12.53
N ASP A 54 -9.64 -0.84 12.29
CA ASP A 54 -8.24 -0.85 12.73
C ASP A 54 -7.26 -0.86 11.56
N PHE A 55 -7.37 0.17 10.73
CA PHE A 55 -6.47 0.39 9.60
C PHE A 55 -5.30 1.30 9.98
N HIS A 56 -4.15 1.02 9.39
CA HIS A 56 -3.14 2.05 9.17
C HIS A 56 -3.37 2.66 7.79
N TRP A 57 -3.09 3.95 7.63
CA TRP A 57 -3.26 4.61 6.35
C TRP A 57 -2.16 5.61 6.06
N GLY A 58 -2.15 6.08 4.82
CA GLY A 58 -1.33 7.18 4.35
C GLY A 58 -1.75 7.59 2.94
N TYR A 59 -0.96 8.46 2.33
CA TYR A 59 -1.11 8.84 0.94
C TYR A 59 -0.08 8.13 0.06
N TYR A 60 -0.48 7.82 -1.17
CA TYR A 60 0.41 7.38 -2.23
C TYR A 60 0.21 8.28 -3.45
N PHE A 61 1.27 8.95 -3.87
CA PHE A 61 1.27 9.76 -5.07
C PHE A 61 2.02 9.03 -6.18
N HIS A 62 1.28 8.51 -7.17
CA HIS A 62 1.84 7.73 -8.27
C HIS A 62 2.41 8.66 -9.34
N THR A 63 3.72 8.69 -9.50
CA THR A 63 4.41 9.66 -10.36
C THR A 63 5.18 9.02 -11.51
N THR A 64 5.51 7.74 -11.41
CA THR A 64 6.21 7.00 -12.47
C THR A 64 5.56 5.64 -12.69
N PRO A 65 5.69 5.02 -13.88
CA PRO A 65 5.12 3.69 -14.11
C PRO A 65 5.62 2.62 -13.13
N GLN A 66 6.81 2.83 -12.55
CA GLN A 66 7.42 1.91 -11.60
C GLN A 66 7.08 2.24 -10.14
N GLY A 67 6.46 3.38 -9.85
CA GLY A 67 6.34 3.81 -8.46
C GLY A 67 5.86 5.22 -8.23
N GLY A 68 6.14 5.70 -7.02
CA GLY A 68 5.67 6.99 -6.56
C GLY A 68 6.23 7.36 -5.20
N LEU A 69 5.60 8.36 -4.59
CA LEU A 69 5.92 8.83 -3.24
C LEU A 69 4.85 8.34 -2.27
N LYS A 70 5.27 7.90 -1.09
CA LYS A 70 4.40 7.62 0.04
C LYS A 70 4.54 8.71 1.07
N TYR A 71 3.41 9.08 1.66
CA TYR A 71 3.35 9.99 2.80
C TYR A 71 2.56 9.33 3.91
N HIS A 72 3.20 9.00 5.02
CA HIS A 72 2.54 8.38 6.17
C HIS A 72 3.23 8.74 7.49
N MET A 73 2.56 8.45 8.59
CA MET A 73 3.08 8.64 9.94
C MET A 73 3.17 7.31 10.65
N ARG A 74 4.31 7.07 11.30
CA ARG A 74 4.49 5.89 12.14
C ARG A 74 4.67 6.30 13.60
N ASN A 75 4.24 5.42 14.49
CA ASN A 75 4.48 5.58 15.91
C ASN A 75 5.96 5.25 16.22
N LEU A 76 6.59 6.07 17.06
CA LEU A 76 7.92 5.84 17.60
C LEU A 76 7.86 6.12 19.12
N GLY A 77 7.57 5.07 19.89
CA GLY A 77 7.41 5.18 21.34
C GLY A 77 6.17 6.01 21.70
N ALA A 78 6.37 7.11 22.44
CA ALA A 78 5.29 8.00 22.86
C ALA A 78 4.85 9.01 21.78
N GLY A 79 5.54 9.08 20.64
CA GLY A 79 5.31 10.09 19.62
C GLY A 79 5.10 9.53 18.21
N TRP A 80 4.93 10.45 17.27
CA TRP A 80 4.76 10.22 15.84
C TRP A 80 5.96 10.78 15.07
N ILE A 81 6.40 10.03 14.06
CA ILE A 81 7.45 10.46 13.14
C ILE A 81 6.97 10.35 11.69
N PRO A 82 7.19 11.38 10.85
CA PRO A 82 6.93 11.30 9.43
C PRO A 82 7.83 10.27 8.76
N ASP A 83 7.28 9.50 7.83
CA ASP A 83 8.01 8.48 7.07
C ASP A 83 7.65 8.60 5.59
N HIS A 84 8.03 9.74 5.02
CA HIS A 84 7.80 10.03 3.61
C HIS A 84 8.94 9.47 2.76
N GLY A 85 8.63 8.85 1.63
CA GLY A 85 9.67 8.26 0.80
C GLY A 85 9.21 7.75 -0.55
N SER A 86 10.16 7.53 -1.46
CA SER A 86 9.89 6.88 -2.73
C SER A 86 9.64 5.39 -2.53
N THR A 87 8.81 4.80 -3.39
CA THR A 87 8.52 3.37 -3.40
C THR A 87 8.46 2.85 -4.83
N GLY A 88 9.08 1.69 -5.08
CA GLY A 88 9.07 0.98 -6.37
C GLY A 88 7.82 0.11 -6.59
N GLY A 89 6.69 0.50 -6.00
CA GLY A 89 5.39 -0.16 -6.19
C GLY A 89 4.59 -0.30 -4.90
N VAL A 90 3.46 0.41 -4.81
CA VAL A 90 2.56 0.37 -3.66
C VAL A 90 2.06 -1.05 -3.34
N PHE A 91 1.76 -1.87 -4.36
CA PHE A 91 1.24 -3.23 -4.20
C PHE A 91 2.23 -4.25 -3.59
N LYS A 92 3.50 -3.88 -3.43
CA LYS A 92 4.51 -4.71 -2.73
C LYS A 92 4.42 -4.58 -1.22
N SER A 93 3.56 -3.71 -0.71
CA SER A 93 3.46 -3.42 0.71
C SER A 93 2.68 -4.52 1.41
N ASN A 94 3.23 -5.02 2.53
CA ASN A 94 2.51 -5.96 3.37
C ASN A 94 1.19 -5.34 3.87
N PHE A 95 0.16 -6.18 3.97
CA PHE A 95 -1.15 -5.82 4.50
C PHE A 95 -1.91 -4.70 3.77
N LEU A 96 -1.44 -4.24 2.62
CA LEU A 96 -2.20 -3.32 1.78
C LEU A 96 -3.51 -4.01 1.35
N CYS A 97 -4.64 -3.37 1.63
CA CYS A 97 -5.95 -3.91 1.27
C CYS A 97 -6.68 -3.05 0.23
N VAL A 98 -6.45 -1.74 0.19
CA VAL A 98 -7.11 -0.86 -0.79
C VAL A 98 -6.31 0.39 -1.12
N LEU A 99 -6.47 0.83 -2.38
CA LEU A 99 -6.13 2.18 -2.85
C LEU A 99 -7.42 2.90 -3.23
N ILE A 100 -7.59 4.13 -2.77
CA ILE A 100 -8.74 4.98 -3.09
C ILE A 100 -8.21 6.19 -3.84
N GLU A 101 -8.55 6.33 -5.12
CA GLU A 101 -8.21 7.51 -5.92
C GLU A 101 -8.95 8.73 -5.35
N ILE A 102 -8.20 9.79 -5.03
CA ILE A 102 -8.78 11.03 -4.47
C ILE A 102 -8.52 12.26 -5.34
N GLY A 103 -7.62 12.19 -6.33
CA GLY A 103 -7.49 13.27 -7.30
C GLY A 103 -6.27 13.18 -8.20
N ARG A 104 -6.39 13.81 -9.37
CA ARG A 104 -5.27 14.05 -10.29
C ARG A 104 -4.58 15.35 -9.92
N VAL A 105 -3.26 15.33 -9.89
CA VAL A 105 -2.41 16.46 -9.50
C VAL A 105 -1.60 16.91 -10.72
N PRO A 106 -1.85 18.11 -11.26
CA PRO A 106 -1.07 18.62 -12.38
C PRO A 106 0.43 18.67 -12.07
N PRO A 107 1.32 18.41 -13.05
CA PRO A 107 2.79 18.43 -12.85
C PRO A 107 3.31 19.68 -12.12
N GLU A 108 2.80 20.85 -12.46
CA GLU A 108 3.16 22.14 -11.86
C GLU A 108 2.76 22.27 -10.38
N LYS A 109 1.92 21.36 -9.88
CA LYS A 109 1.47 21.30 -8.48
C LYS A 109 2.19 20.24 -7.66
N HIS A 110 3.08 19.43 -8.23
CA HIS A 110 3.78 18.35 -7.50
C HIS A 110 4.59 18.88 -6.32
N SER A 111 5.33 19.97 -6.49
CA SER A 111 6.09 20.59 -5.39
C SER A 111 5.18 21.17 -4.31
N GLN A 112 4.04 21.75 -4.70
CA GLN A 112 3.04 22.25 -3.75
C GLN A 112 2.41 21.10 -2.96
N LEU A 113 2.09 19.98 -3.62
CA LEU A 113 1.60 18.78 -2.95
C LEU A 113 2.61 18.27 -1.91
N ASP A 114 3.88 18.14 -2.28
CA ASP A 114 4.92 17.68 -1.36
C ASP A 114 5.07 18.61 -0.14
N GLN A 115 5.00 19.93 -0.35
CA GLN A 115 4.98 20.91 0.74
C GLN A 115 3.76 20.76 1.65
N VAL A 116 2.58 20.55 1.09
CA VAL A 116 1.34 20.34 1.86
C VAL A 116 1.46 19.08 2.71
N MET A 117 1.89 17.96 2.11
CA MET A 117 2.04 16.68 2.79
C MET A 117 3.04 16.73 3.95
N LYS A 118 4.05 17.59 3.87
CA LYS A 118 5.10 17.77 4.88
C LYS A 118 4.88 18.96 5.81
N SER A 119 3.78 19.69 5.64
CA SER A 119 3.54 20.97 6.33
C SER A 119 3.49 20.84 7.86
N ARG A 120 3.15 19.65 8.37
CA ARG A 120 3.05 19.34 9.79
C ARG A 120 4.17 18.47 10.35
N ASP A 121 5.22 18.20 9.57
CA ASP A 121 6.29 17.28 9.98
C ASP A 121 6.99 17.73 11.28
N ARG A 122 7.06 19.04 11.53
CA ARG A 122 7.77 19.64 12.67
C ARG A 122 6.94 19.74 13.94
N ASP A 123 5.63 19.83 13.82
CA ASP A 123 4.70 20.10 14.93
C ASP A 123 3.67 18.98 15.13
N VAL A 124 3.79 17.86 14.41
CA VAL A 124 2.84 16.74 14.49
C VAL A 124 2.59 16.28 15.93
N ASN A 125 3.64 16.16 16.75
CA ASN A 125 3.51 15.75 18.16
C ASN A 125 2.87 16.82 19.06
N SER A 126 2.72 18.05 18.58
CA SER A 126 2.04 19.14 19.27
C SER A 126 0.54 19.20 18.93
N ILE A 127 0.06 18.43 17.94
CA ILE A 127 -1.35 18.39 17.55
C ILE A 127 -2.12 17.51 18.54
N PRO A 128 -3.07 18.07 19.32
CA PRO A 128 -3.82 17.28 20.29
C PRO A 128 -4.65 16.18 19.63
N GLY A 129 -4.55 14.96 20.13
CA GLY A 129 -5.32 13.81 19.64
C GLY A 129 -4.85 13.26 18.29
N VAL A 130 -3.71 13.73 17.75
CA VAL A 130 -3.18 13.16 16.51
C VAL A 130 -2.85 11.68 16.71
N THR A 131 -3.26 10.88 15.74
CA THR A 131 -2.88 9.48 15.64
C THR A 131 -2.64 9.14 14.18
N CYS A 132 -2.03 8.00 13.90
CA CYS A 132 -1.99 7.45 12.54
C CYS A 132 -3.37 7.19 11.90
N ARG A 133 -4.49 7.44 12.60
CA ARG A 133 -5.86 7.38 12.04
C ARG A 133 -6.39 8.75 11.62
N VAL A 134 -5.84 9.84 12.16
CA VAL A 134 -6.38 11.21 12.00
C VAL A 134 -5.37 12.17 11.35
N TRP A 135 -4.12 11.75 11.17
CA TRP A 135 -3.05 12.59 10.61
C TRP A 135 -3.38 13.21 9.25
#